data_AF-L5NWA7-F1
#
_entry.id   AF-L5NWA7-F1
#
_cell.length_a   1.000
_cell.length_b   1.000
_cell.length_c   1.000
_cell.angle_alpha   90.00
_cell.angle_beta   90.00
_cell.angle_gamma   90.00
#
_symmetry.space_group_name_H-M   'P 1'
#
loop_
_entity.id
_entity.type
_entity.pdbx_description
1 polymer ?
#
loop_
_entity_poly.entity_id
_entity_poly.type
_entity_poly.pdbx_seq_one_letter_code
_entity_poly.pdbx_strand_id
1 'polypeptide(L)'
;GLSGVDGGLLTGPRKSAVRVVEDGKKKIKRGDHSGKITSVNATLLETLLDGGYTPIVTVPMLADDGVPVNADADRAAAAVAGALGAKLVVLTDVKGVYADPDDESTLIETADTPEEFSALESAAEGFMIKKVMAAKEALDGGAAEVVVSDANLNDPIVTALNDGGTHVTPGALVEAEGAEQ
;
A
#
# COMPACT_ATOMS: atom_id res chain seq x y z
N GLY A 1 13.97 -15.52 0.17
CA GLY A 1 12.72 -14.75 0.09
C GLY A 1 11.58 -15.60 0.60
N LEU A 2 10.50 -14.97 1.05
CA LEU A 2 9.26 -15.59 1.52
C LEU A 2 8.13 -15.19 0.57
N SER A 3 7.22 -16.11 0.31
CA SER A 3 5.89 -15.78 -0.17
C SER A 3 4.97 -15.47 1.01
N GLY A 4 3.79 -14.90 0.74
CA GLY A 4 2.74 -14.75 1.74
C GLY A 4 2.22 -16.07 2.32
N VAL A 5 2.51 -17.22 1.68
CA VAL A 5 2.10 -18.54 2.17
C VAL A 5 3.04 -19.07 3.26
N ASP A 6 4.33 -18.71 3.19
CA ASP A 6 5.35 -19.23 4.09
C ASP A 6 5.07 -18.75 5.53
N GLY A 7 4.85 -19.70 6.45
CA GLY A 7 4.50 -19.39 7.84
C GLY A 7 3.18 -18.62 8.00
N GLY A 8 2.31 -18.63 6.97
CA GLY A 8 1.10 -17.81 6.95
C GLY A 8 1.40 -16.32 7.03
N LEU A 9 2.46 -15.87 6.34
CA LEU A 9 2.93 -14.49 6.39
C LEU A 9 1.85 -13.47 6.00
N LEU A 10 1.08 -13.73 4.94
CA LEU A 10 -0.03 -12.91 4.49
C LEU A 10 -1.29 -13.77 4.40
N THR A 11 -2.33 -13.44 5.18
CA THR A 11 -3.56 -14.23 5.23
C THR A 11 -4.83 -13.38 5.11
N GLY A 12 -5.94 -14.05 4.77
CA GLY A 12 -7.26 -13.42 4.66
C GLY A 12 -8.18 -14.10 3.65
N PRO A 13 -9.38 -13.55 3.43
CA PRO A 13 -10.40 -14.21 2.62
C PRO A 13 -10.10 -14.13 1.12
N ARG A 14 -10.34 -15.24 0.40
CA ARG A 14 -10.40 -15.24 -1.07
C ARG A 14 -11.69 -14.60 -1.58
N LYS A 15 -11.63 -13.92 -2.73
CA LYS A 15 -12.82 -13.39 -3.40
C LYS A 15 -13.57 -14.55 -4.06
N SER A 16 -14.69 -14.95 -3.46
CA SER A 16 -15.48 -16.11 -3.91
C SER A 16 -16.16 -15.91 -5.27
N ALA A 17 -16.35 -14.67 -5.70
CA ALA A 17 -16.96 -14.29 -6.97
C ALA A 17 -16.66 -12.82 -7.30
N VAL A 18 -16.08 -12.55 -8.47
CA VAL A 18 -15.91 -11.17 -8.96
C VAL A 18 -16.98 -10.89 -10.01
N ARG A 19 -17.70 -9.78 -9.86
CA ARG A 19 -18.63 -9.30 -10.90
C ARG A 19 -17.79 -8.69 -12.01
N VAL A 20 -17.89 -9.24 -13.22
CA VAL A 20 -17.19 -8.77 -14.41
C VAL A 20 -18.23 -8.33 -15.43
N VAL A 21 -17.99 -7.22 -16.12
CA VAL A 21 -18.79 -6.83 -17.28
C VAL A 21 -18.09 -7.39 -18.51
N GLU A 22 -18.74 -8.33 -19.17
CA GLU A 22 -18.25 -8.95 -20.40
C GLU A 22 -19.35 -8.77 -21.46
N ASP A 23 -19.03 -8.13 -22.58
CA ASP A 23 -19.97 -7.77 -23.63
C ASP A 23 -21.19 -6.94 -23.15
N GLY A 24 -20.95 -5.98 -22.25
CA GLY A 24 -22.00 -5.13 -21.68
C GLY A 24 -22.94 -5.84 -20.69
N LYS A 25 -22.72 -7.13 -20.40
CA LYS A 25 -23.52 -7.92 -19.44
C LYS A 25 -22.74 -8.14 -18.14
N LYS A 26 -23.39 -7.90 -17.00
CA LYS A 26 -22.85 -8.26 -15.67
C LYS A 26 -22.84 -9.79 -15.53
N LYS A 27 -21.66 -10.40 -15.53
CA LYS A 27 -21.44 -11.82 -15.26
C LYS A 27 -20.75 -11.98 -13.90
N ILE A 28 -20.96 -13.13 -13.27
CA ILE A 28 -20.18 -13.54 -12.11
C ILE A 28 -19.03 -14.41 -12.61
N LYS A 29 -17.80 -13.89 -12.57
CA LYS A 29 -16.60 -14.69 -12.83
C LYS A 29 -16.26 -15.44 -11.55
N ARG A 30 -16.55 -16.74 -11.55
CA ARG A 30 -16.07 -17.69 -10.53
C ARG A 30 -14.64 -18.09 -10.91
N GLY A 31 -13.74 -18.17 -9.92
CA GLY A 31 -12.34 -18.58 -10.15
C GLY A 31 -11.35 -17.45 -10.42
N ASP A 32 -11.69 -16.20 -10.09
CA ASP A 32 -10.64 -15.21 -9.86
C ASP A 32 -9.89 -15.65 -8.60
N HIS A 33 -8.70 -16.25 -8.78
CA HIS A 33 -7.87 -16.75 -7.69
C HIS A 33 -7.18 -15.56 -7.01
N SER A 34 -7.96 -14.60 -6.51
CA SER A 34 -7.49 -13.41 -5.81
C SER A 34 -8.07 -13.31 -4.41
N GLY A 35 -7.33 -12.71 -3.49
CA GLY A 35 -7.74 -12.51 -2.10
C GLY A 35 -7.61 -11.07 -1.63
N LYS A 36 -8.06 -10.83 -0.39
CA LYS A 36 -7.79 -9.61 0.35
C LYS A 36 -6.94 -9.97 1.56
N ILE A 37 -5.77 -9.37 1.68
CA ILE A 37 -4.92 -9.49 2.87
C ILE A 37 -5.63 -8.77 4.01
N THR A 38 -5.82 -9.48 5.12
CA THR A 38 -6.44 -8.94 6.35
C THR A 38 -5.58 -9.19 7.58
N SER A 39 -4.51 -9.96 7.47
CA SER A 39 -3.59 -10.25 8.56
C SER A 39 -2.17 -10.48 8.04
N VAL A 40 -1.19 -10.07 8.84
CA VAL A 40 0.24 -10.28 8.61
C VAL A 40 0.84 -10.99 9.83
N ASN A 41 1.66 -12.01 9.61
CA ASN A 41 2.45 -12.62 10.69
C ASN A 41 3.66 -11.73 11.03
N ALA A 42 3.44 -10.66 11.79
CA ALA A 42 4.48 -9.71 12.18
C ALA A 42 5.62 -10.38 12.96
N THR A 43 5.28 -11.29 13.88
CA THR A 43 6.26 -12.06 14.67
C THR A 43 7.26 -12.83 13.81
N LEU A 44 6.83 -13.39 12.67
CA LEU A 44 7.75 -14.04 11.72
C LEU A 44 8.76 -13.04 11.13
N LEU A 45 8.28 -11.86 10.72
CA LEU A 45 9.16 -10.81 10.16
C LEU A 45 10.12 -10.26 11.22
N GLU A 46 9.62 -9.95 12.41
CA GLU A 46 10.42 -9.49 13.56
C GLU A 46 11.51 -10.49 13.91
N THR A 47 11.18 -11.78 14.01
CA THR A 47 12.16 -12.84 14.29
C THR A 47 13.30 -12.88 13.26
N LEU A 48 12.98 -12.68 11.97
CA LEU A 48 14.00 -12.67 10.91
C LEU A 48 14.85 -11.40 10.96
N LEU A 49 14.23 -10.24 11.21
CA LEU A 49 14.93 -8.97 11.37
C LEU A 49 15.88 -8.99 12.58
N ASP A 50 15.41 -9.50 13.72
CA ASP A 50 16.22 -9.69 14.94
C ASP A 50 17.39 -10.66 14.73
N GLY A 51 17.21 -11.63 13.83
CA GLY A 51 18.27 -12.54 13.38
C GLY A 51 19.29 -11.92 12.41
N GLY A 52 19.15 -10.63 12.06
CA GLY A 52 20.03 -9.93 11.12
C GLY A 52 19.76 -10.24 9.65
N TYR A 53 18.59 -10.81 9.32
CA TYR A 53 18.18 -11.05 7.95
C TYR A 53 17.42 -9.84 7.37
N THR A 54 17.46 -9.69 6.04
CA THR A 54 16.59 -8.78 5.30
C THR A 54 15.51 -9.60 4.58
N PRO A 55 14.27 -9.67 5.10
CA PRO A 55 13.21 -10.43 4.47
C PRO A 55 12.83 -9.84 3.11
N ILE A 56 12.85 -10.68 2.07
CA ILE A 56 12.31 -10.35 0.75
C ILE A 56 10.97 -11.07 0.61
N VAL A 57 9.88 -10.31 0.56
CA VAL A 57 8.51 -10.85 0.60
C VAL A 57 7.82 -10.64 -0.75
N THR A 58 7.05 -11.65 -1.20
CA THR A 58 6.21 -11.57 -2.40
C THR A 58 4.81 -12.15 -2.15
N VAL A 59 3.82 -11.73 -2.92
CA VAL A 59 2.56 -12.47 -3.10
C VAL A 59 2.84 -13.77 -3.89
N PRO A 60 2.02 -14.84 -3.79
CA PRO A 60 0.63 -14.94 -3.32
C PRO A 60 0.45 -14.91 -1.80
N MET A 61 -0.80 -14.73 -1.35
CA MET A 61 -1.23 -14.87 0.05
C MET A 61 -1.86 -16.24 0.30
N LEU A 62 -1.90 -16.68 1.56
CA LEU A 62 -2.62 -17.88 1.98
C LEU A 62 -4.07 -17.52 2.35
N ALA A 63 -5.04 -18.01 1.58
CA ALA A 63 -6.44 -17.78 1.90
C ALA A 63 -6.89 -18.57 3.14
N ASP A 64 -7.96 -18.12 3.80
CA ASP A 64 -8.53 -18.77 5.00
C ASP A 64 -8.93 -20.25 4.79
N ASP A 65 -9.16 -20.66 3.54
CA ASP A 65 -9.46 -22.05 3.18
C ASP A 65 -8.21 -22.87 2.83
N GLY A 66 -7.01 -22.33 3.10
CA GLY A 66 -5.73 -22.98 2.87
C GLY A 66 -5.21 -22.90 1.43
N VAL A 67 -5.91 -22.19 0.54
CA VAL A 67 -5.53 -22.09 -0.87
C VAL A 67 -4.65 -20.85 -1.12
N PRO A 68 -3.48 -20.99 -1.77
CA PRO A 68 -2.73 -19.83 -2.24
C PRO A 68 -3.51 -19.05 -3.31
N VAL A 69 -3.66 -17.74 -3.11
CA VAL A 69 -4.36 -16.85 -4.05
C VAL A 69 -3.53 -15.59 -4.32
N ASN A 70 -3.70 -15.04 -5.51
CA ASN A 70 -3.09 -13.78 -5.89
C ASN A 70 -3.56 -12.65 -4.98
N ALA A 71 -2.69 -11.68 -4.72
CA ALA A 71 -3.02 -10.47 -3.98
C ALA A 71 -2.30 -9.29 -4.62
N ASP A 72 -2.76 -8.08 -4.30
CA ASP A 72 -2.13 -6.86 -4.77
C ASP A 72 -0.85 -6.60 -3.94
N ALA A 73 0.27 -6.34 -4.62
CA ALA A 73 1.57 -6.17 -3.97
C ALA A 73 1.69 -4.84 -3.22
N ASP A 74 1.09 -3.76 -3.73
CA ASP A 74 1.06 -2.47 -3.03
C ASP A 74 0.29 -2.62 -1.71
N ARG A 75 -0.85 -3.33 -1.73
CA ARG A 75 -1.61 -3.66 -0.51
C ARG A 75 -0.90 -4.63 0.43
N ALA A 76 -0.10 -5.56 -0.10
CA ALA A 76 0.72 -6.44 0.73
C ALA A 76 1.79 -5.65 1.48
N ALA A 77 2.47 -4.73 0.80
CA ALA A 77 3.44 -3.83 1.42
C ALA A 77 2.78 -2.92 2.46
N ALA A 78 1.59 -2.37 2.17
CA ALA A 78 0.78 -1.60 3.11
C ALA A 78 0.44 -2.39 4.38
N ALA A 79 -0.06 -3.62 4.23
CA ALA A 79 -0.39 -4.47 5.37
C ALA A 79 0.85 -4.81 6.22
N VAL A 80 2.00 -5.08 5.59
CA VAL A 80 3.25 -5.34 6.29
C VAL A 80 3.74 -4.11 7.05
N ALA A 81 3.73 -2.93 6.41
CA ALA A 81 4.15 -1.69 7.04
C ALA A 81 3.25 -1.34 8.23
N GLY A 82 1.93 -1.48 8.07
CA GLY A 82 0.97 -1.29 9.16
C GLY A 82 1.24 -2.23 10.33
N ALA A 83 1.36 -3.53 10.05
CA ALA A 83 1.59 -4.54 11.08
C ALA A 83 2.90 -4.37 11.86
N LEU A 84 3.93 -3.76 11.24
CA LEU A 84 5.22 -3.47 11.88
C LEU A 84 5.32 -2.04 12.44
N GLY A 85 4.31 -1.19 12.25
CA GLY A 85 4.40 0.24 12.57
C GLY A 85 5.52 0.95 11.82
N ALA A 86 5.89 0.46 10.64
CA ALA A 86 7.05 0.91 9.89
C ALA A 86 6.71 2.06 8.93
N LYS A 87 7.74 2.75 8.43
CA LYS A 87 7.63 3.62 7.25
C LYS A 87 7.53 2.75 6.00
N LEU A 88 6.56 3.04 5.13
CA LEU A 88 6.42 2.40 3.82
C LEU A 88 7.01 3.30 2.72
N VAL A 89 7.94 2.77 1.93
CA VAL A 89 8.39 3.43 0.68
C VAL A 89 7.81 2.67 -0.51
N VAL A 90 7.00 3.36 -1.32
CA VAL A 90 6.43 2.86 -2.57
C VAL A 90 7.20 3.47 -3.74
N LEU A 91 8.02 2.66 -4.39
CA LEU A 91 8.77 3.09 -5.57
C LEU A 91 7.89 3.05 -6.83
N THR A 92 7.92 4.11 -7.61
CA THR A 92 7.14 4.29 -8.85
C THR A 92 8.03 4.89 -9.96
N ASP A 93 7.53 4.96 -11.19
CA ASP A 93 8.25 5.48 -12.36
C ASP A 93 8.25 7.02 -12.50
N VAL A 94 7.74 7.74 -11.49
CA VAL A 94 7.63 9.20 -11.42
C VAL A 94 8.08 9.69 -10.03
N LYS A 95 8.28 11.01 -9.87
CA LYS A 95 8.81 11.60 -8.61
C LYS A 95 7.91 11.41 -7.40
N GLY A 96 6.61 11.29 -7.61
CA GLY A 96 5.60 11.17 -6.56
C GLY A 96 4.21 11.33 -7.16
N VAL A 97 3.31 11.95 -6.42
CA VAL A 97 1.96 12.31 -6.88
C VAL A 97 1.98 13.75 -7.38
N TYR A 98 1.50 13.99 -8.59
CA TYR A 98 1.38 15.33 -9.18
C TYR A 98 -0.06 15.82 -9.08
N ALA A 99 -0.27 17.11 -8.79
CA ALA A 99 -1.61 17.72 -8.82
C ALA A 99 -2.17 17.80 -10.25
N ASP A 100 -1.28 17.97 -11.23
CA ASP A 100 -1.53 17.79 -12.66
C ASP A 100 -0.63 16.67 -13.19
N PRO A 101 -1.19 15.51 -13.60
CA PRO A 101 -0.42 14.39 -14.13
C PRO A 101 0.46 14.71 -15.34
N ASP A 102 0.15 15.79 -16.07
CA ASP A 102 0.90 16.24 -17.25
C ASP A 102 2.01 17.26 -16.91
N ASP A 103 2.12 17.72 -15.65
CA ASP A 103 3.10 18.71 -15.20
C ASP A 103 3.84 18.27 -13.92
N GLU A 104 5.07 17.77 -14.09
CA GLU A 104 5.94 17.33 -12.97
C GLU A 104 6.27 18.43 -11.96
N SER A 105 6.11 19.72 -12.31
CA SER A 105 6.34 20.83 -11.38
C SER A 105 5.24 20.93 -10.31
N THR A 106 4.14 20.20 -10.48
CA THR A 106 3.01 20.16 -9.56
C THR A 106 3.10 19.02 -8.53
N LEU A 107 4.32 18.55 -8.24
CA LEU A 107 4.56 17.55 -7.19
C LEU A 107 3.93 17.99 -5.87
N ILE A 108 3.08 17.11 -5.33
CA ILE A 108 2.56 17.20 -3.98
C ILE A 108 3.63 16.59 -3.07
N GLU A 109 4.38 17.42 -2.37
CA GLU A 109 5.49 16.96 -1.51
C GLU A 109 4.98 16.29 -0.22
N THR A 110 3.88 16.80 0.34
CA THR A 110 3.34 16.33 1.63
C THR A 110 1.82 16.26 1.65
N ALA A 111 1.30 15.34 2.46
CA ALA A 111 -0.09 15.31 2.93
C ALA A 111 -0.11 14.90 4.40
N ASP A 112 -0.28 15.89 5.27
CA ASP A 112 -0.27 15.75 6.74
C ASP A 112 -1.64 15.99 7.37
N THR A 113 -2.60 16.46 6.57
CA THR A 113 -3.96 16.76 7.01
C THR A 113 -5.00 16.07 6.12
N PRO A 114 -6.25 15.89 6.59
CA PRO A 114 -7.32 15.32 5.76
C PRO A 114 -7.62 16.13 4.50
N GLU A 115 -7.44 17.45 4.53
CA GLU A 115 -7.64 18.31 3.36
C GLU A 115 -6.56 18.05 2.29
N GLU A 116 -5.30 18.00 2.69
CA GLU A 116 -4.18 17.69 1.78
C GLU A 116 -4.29 16.27 1.24
N PHE A 117 -4.71 15.31 2.09
CA PHE A 117 -4.94 13.95 1.64
C PHE A 117 -6.09 13.84 0.64
N SER A 118 -7.17 14.59 0.85
CA SER A 118 -8.29 14.67 -0.10
C SER A 118 -7.86 15.27 -1.44
N ALA A 119 -7.00 16.29 -1.42
CA ALA A 119 -6.41 16.85 -2.63
C ALA A 119 -5.52 15.82 -3.36
N LEU A 120 -4.72 15.06 -2.62
CA LEU A 120 -3.88 13.98 -3.13
C LEU A 120 -4.70 12.82 -3.69
N GLU A 121 -5.80 12.42 -3.04
CA GLU A 121 -6.78 11.44 -3.56
C GLU A 121 -7.43 11.94 -4.86
N SER A 122 -7.74 13.24 -4.94
CA SER A 122 -8.38 13.84 -6.11
C SER A 122 -7.44 13.97 -7.32
N ALA A 123 -6.14 14.15 -7.07
CA ALA A 123 -5.11 14.23 -8.10
C ALA A 123 -4.67 12.85 -8.64
N ALA A 124 -4.93 11.77 -7.90
CA ALA A 124 -4.49 10.43 -8.27
C ALA A 124 -5.26 9.88 -9.48
N GLU A 125 -4.56 9.62 -10.58
CA GLU A 125 -5.14 8.98 -11.77
C GLU A 125 -4.55 7.60 -12.07
N GLY A 126 -5.30 6.75 -12.79
CA GLY A 126 -4.81 5.48 -13.30
C GLY A 126 -4.25 4.54 -12.22
N PHE A 127 -2.97 4.17 -12.34
CA PHE A 127 -2.30 3.31 -11.36
C PHE A 127 -1.99 4.03 -10.04
N MET A 128 -1.91 5.36 -10.05
CA MET A 128 -1.63 6.14 -8.84
C MET A 128 -2.75 6.00 -7.81
N ILE A 129 -3.99 5.83 -8.24
CA ILE A 129 -5.14 5.55 -7.36
C ILE A 129 -4.84 4.37 -6.44
N LYS A 130 -4.20 3.31 -6.94
CA LYS A 130 -3.89 2.13 -6.13
C LYS A 130 -2.83 2.41 -5.08
N LYS A 131 -1.84 3.26 -5.40
CA LYS A 131 -0.76 3.66 -4.49
C LYS A 131 -1.28 4.54 -3.36
N VAL A 132 -2.14 5.52 -3.68
CA VAL A 132 -2.81 6.36 -2.67
C VAL A 132 -3.72 5.52 -1.77
N MET A 133 -4.49 4.59 -2.34
CA MET A 133 -5.30 3.65 -1.55
C MET A 133 -4.44 2.75 -0.64
N ALA A 134 -3.29 2.28 -1.13
CA ALA A 134 -2.34 1.51 -0.31
C ALA A 134 -1.72 2.38 0.80
N ALA A 135 -1.45 3.66 0.54
CA ALA A 135 -0.97 4.59 1.56
C ALA A 135 -1.98 4.74 2.70
N LYS A 136 -3.26 4.96 2.35
CA LYS A 136 -4.35 4.99 3.32
C LYS A 136 -4.45 3.69 4.13
N GLU A 137 -4.49 2.55 3.44
CA GLU A 137 -4.58 1.24 4.09
C GLU A 137 -3.37 0.94 5.00
N ALA A 138 -2.17 1.44 4.68
CA ALA A 138 -0.98 1.31 5.51
C ALA A 138 -1.09 2.15 6.79
N LEU A 139 -1.47 3.42 6.66
CA LEU A 139 -1.60 4.36 7.77
C LEU A 139 -2.74 3.95 8.72
N ASP A 140 -3.91 3.57 8.20
CA ASP A 140 -5.01 2.97 8.98
C ASP A 140 -4.55 1.69 9.71
N GLY A 141 -3.63 0.95 9.10
CA GLY A 141 -3.02 -0.25 9.65
C GLY A 141 -1.94 0.01 10.71
N GLY A 142 -1.56 1.27 10.95
CA GLY A 142 -0.57 1.68 11.96
C GLY A 142 0.81 2.05 11.41
N ALA A 143 0.99 2.16 10.09
CA ALA A 143 2.27 2.58 9.51
C ALA A 143 2.64 3.99 9.98
N ALA A 144 3.95 4.22 10.22
CA ALA A 144 4.42 5.49 10.74
C ALA A 144 4.32 6.63 9.71
N GLU A 145 4.46 6.30 8.42
CA GLU A 145 4.45 7.22 7.29
C GLU A 145 4.47 6.40 5.99
N VAL A 146 3.95 6.97 4.91
CA VAL A 146 4.06 6.41 3.55
C VAL A 146 4.72 7.42 2.62
N VAL A 147 5.70 6.98 1.85
CA VAL A 147 6.39 7.81 0.85
C VAL A 147 6.23 7.20 -0.53
N VAL A 148 5.71 7.95 -1.49
CA VAL A 148 5.70 7.58 -2.91
C VAL A 148 6.85 8.30 -3.61
N SER A 149 7.80 7.56 -4.19
CA SER A 149 9.05 8.14 -4.72
C SER A 149 9.56 7.43 -5.98
N ASP A 150 10.49 8.06 -6.69
CA ASP A 150 11.01 7.61 -7.98
C ASP A 150 11.98 6.44 -7.86
N ALA A 151 11.67 5.34 -8.54
CA ALA A 151 12.46 4.13 -8.64
C ALA A 151 13.71 4.28 -9.53
N ASN A 152 13.74 5.29 -10.41
CA ASN A 152 14.76 5.44 -11.46
C ASN A 152 15.96 6.30 -11.03
N LEU A 153 15.95 6.83 -9.81
CA LEU A 153 17.09 7.54 -9.24
C LEU A 153 18.26 6.59 -8.94
N ASN A 154 19.47 7.13 -8.75
CA ASN A 154 20.63 6.32 -8.39
C ASN A 154 20.47 5.64 -7.03
N ASP A 155 19.92 6.37 -6.05
CA ASP A 155 19.72 5.92 -4.67
C ASP A 155 18.24 6.11 -4.25
N PRO A 156 17.29 5.38 -4.87
CA PRO A 156 15.86 5.71 -4.80
C PRO A 156 15.30 5.63 -3.37
N ILE A 157 15.74 4.63 -2.60
CA ILE A 157 15.34 4.48 -1.20
C ILE A 157 15.94 5.58 -0.33
N VAL A 158 17.21 5.94 -0.55
CA VAL A 158 17.87 6.99 0.25
C VAL A 158 17.21 8.33 -0.04
N THR A 159 16.89 8.63 -1.30
CA THR A 159 16.15 9.84 -1.67
C THR A 159 14.77 9.88 -1.00
N ALA A 160 14.01 8.79 -1.04
CA ALA A 160 12.71 8.69 -0.38
C ALA A 160 12.78 8.92 1.14
N LEU A 161 13.88 8.53 1.78
CA LEU A 161 14.09 8.74 3.22
C LEU A 161 14.56 10.15 3.57
N ASN A 162 15.01 10.96 2.60
CA ASN A 162 15.51 12.32 2.76
C ASN A 162 14.65 13.31 1.97
N ASP A 163 13.34 13.33 2.25
CA ASP A 163 12.35 14.29 1.72
C ASP A 163 12.09 14.22 0.21
N GLY A 164 12.52 13.14 -0.46
CA GLY A 164 12.30 12.94 -1.88
C GLY A 164 10.99 12.24 -2.19
N GLY A 165 10.04 12.97 -2.76
CA GLY A 165 8.79 12.43 -3.32
C GLY A 165 7.56 12.98 -2.60
N THR A 166 6.52 12.16 -2.47
CA THR A 166 5.28 12.53 -1.78
C THR A 166 5.16 11.79 -0.45
N HIS A 167 5.16 12.54 0.64
CA HIS A 167 5.11 12.05 2.01
C HIS A 167 3.70 12.14 2.58
N VAL A 168 3.18 11.05 3.14
CA VAL A 168 1.85 11.00 3.76
C VAL A 168 1.99 10.51 5.20
N THR A 169 1.57 11.32 6.16
CA THR A 169 1.69 11.01 7.60
C THR A 169 0.34 10.62 8.20
N PRO A 170 0.30 10.03 9.42
CA PRO A 170 -0.95 9.64 10.05
C PRO A 170 -1.96 10.79 10.25
N GLY A 171 -1.48 12.04 10.38
CA GLY A 171 -2.35 13.22 10.47
C GLY A 171 -3.28 13.38 9.26
N ALA A 172 -2.87 12.86 8.10
CA ALA A 172 -3.66 12.83 6.86
C ALA A 172 -5.03 12.16 7.02
N LEU A 173 -5.19 11.26 7.99
CA LEU A 173 -6.40 10.46 8.18
C LEU A 173 -7.19 10.84 9.43
N VAL A 174 -6.66 11.72 10.29
CA VAL A 174 -7.31 12.14 11.52
C VAL A 174 -8.15 13.38 11.26
N GLU A 175 -9.48 13.25 11.28
CA GLU A 175 -10.36 14.41 11.32
C GLU A 175 -10.04 15.21 12.59
N ALA A 176 -9.86 16.53 12.46
CA ALA A 176 -9.58 17.39 13.60
C ALA A 176 -10.66 17.17 14.68
N GLU A 177 -10.25 16.68 15.86
CA GLU A 177 -11.14 16.63 17.01
C GLU A 177 -11.72 18.03 17.21
N GLY A 178 -13.05 18.10 17.23
CA GLY A 178 -13.79 19.34 17.19
C GLY A 178 -13.24 20.36 18.19
N ALA A 179 -12.97 21.57 17.68
CA ALA A 179 -13.03 22.76 18.50
C ALA A 179 -14.48 22.88 19.04
N GLU A 180 -14.77 22.18 20.14
CA GLU A 180 -15.94 22.48 20.94
C GLU A 180 -15.80 23.93 21.44
N GLN A 181 -16.76 24.74 21.01
CA GLN A 181 -16.93 26.15 21.32
C GLN A 181 -17.28 26.37 22.79
#